data_AF-A0A2M6X195-F1
#
_entry.id   AF-A0A2M6X195-F1
#
_cell.length_a   1.000
_cell.length_b   1.000
_cell.length_c   1.000
_cell.angle_alpha   90.00
_cell.angle_beta   90.00
_cell.angle_gamma   90.00
#
_symmetry.space_group_name_H-M   'P 1'
#
loop_
_entity.id
_entity.type
_entity.pdbx_description
1 polymer ?
#
loop_
_entity_poly.entity_id
_entity_poly.type
_entity_poly.pdbx_seq_one_letter_code
_entity_poly.pdbx_strand_id
1 'polypeptide(L)'
;MNLATLKALAKIKGLRQSDIAVRAGLSRQAVSKWWNQKSHCVDVLAKTHERLAKSLGVSMETLSNPLPVVDEKKLKKKMEVQLLWDKLYPDIEGFSRGLVVGRPEAFARLVQVFGLFASEKIVGKQIIHQFPKYKKIIHPARRRTLEIVWNEIQNQA
;
A
#
# COMPACT_ATOMS: atom_id res chain seq x y z
N MET A 1 13.46 14.08 6.26
CA MET A 1 12.30 13.30 5.73
C MET A 1 12.77 12.40 4.61
N ASN A 2 12.39 11.12 4.58
CA ASN A 2 12.82 10.17 3.55
C ASN A 2 11.99 10.33 2.27
N LEU A 3 12.65 10.67 1.16
CA LEU A 3 12.02 10.97 -0.12
C LEU A 3 11.47 9.72 -0.80
N ALA A 4 12.15 8.59 -0.65
CA ALA A 4 11.73 7.34 -1.28
C ALA A 4 10.45 6.80 -0.63
N THR A 5 10.36 6.88 0.71
CA THR A 5 9.11 6.62 1.45
C THR A 5 7.99 7.57 1.04
N LEU A 6 8.24 8.87 0.94
CA LEU A 6 7.24 9.84 0.50
C LEU A 6 6.73 9.53 -0.92
N LYS A 7 7.63 9.19 -1.85
CA LYS A 7 7.30 8.80 -3.24
C LYS A 7 6.43 7.54 -3.27
N ALA A 8 6.78 6.52 -2.48
CA ALA A 8 6.00 5.29 -2.37
C ALA A 8 4.60 5.56 -1.82
N LEU A 9 4.48 6.30 -0.72
CA LEU A 9 3.20 6.66 -0.12
C LEU A 9 2.33 7.51 -1.07
N ALA A 10 2.93 8.47 -1.77
CA ALA A 10 2.24 9.28 -2.77
C ALA A 10 1.65 8.38 -3.87
N LYS A 11 2.43 7.44 -4.39
CA LYS A 11 1.98 6.49 -5.43
C LYS A 11 0.86 5.58 -4.93
N ILE A 12 0.99 5.02 -3.73
CA ILE A 12 -0.03 4.15 -3.10
C ILE A 12 -1.35 4.90 -2.97
N LYS A 13 -1.30 6.18 -2.58
CA LYS A 13 -2.49 7.04 -2.45
C LYS A 13 -2.94 7.69 -3.76
N GLY A 14 -2.25 7.44 -4.87
CA GLY A 14 -2.56 8.04 -6.17
C GLY A 14 -2.34 9.57 -6.23
N LEU A 15 -1.45 10.11 -5.39
CA LEU A 15 -1.15 11.53 -5.29
C LEU A 15 -0.07 11.95 -6.29
N ARG A 16 -0.29 13.07 -6.96
CA ARG A 16 0.69 13.76 -7.80
C ARG A 16 1.57 14.71 -6.97
N GLN A 17 2.68 15.18 -7.53
CA GLN A 17 3.54 16.17 -6.85
C GLN A 17 2.77 17.45 -6.46
N SER A 18 1.79 17.86 -7.28
CA SER A 18 0.90 18.98 -6.96
C SER A 18 0.10 18.75 -5.69
N ASP A 19 -0.35 17.52 -5.44
CA ASP A 19 -1.16 17.17 -4.27
C ASP A 19 -0.28 17.15 -3.01
N ILE A 20 0.96 16.68 -3.15
CA ILE A 20 1.97 16.75 -2.09
C ILE A 20 2.28 18.21 -1.74
N ALA A 21 2.42 19.09 -2.74
CA ALA A 21 2.65 20.52 -2.50
C ALA A 21 1.49 21.16 -1.72
N VAL A 22 0.25 20.90 -2.13
CA VAL A 22 -0.95 21.38 -1.42
C VAL A 22 -0.99 20.85 0.01
N ARG A 23 -0.77 19.55 0.21
CA ARG A 23 -0.78 18.92 1.54
C ARG A 23 0.35 19.40 2.45
N ALA A 24 1.52 19.69 1.89
CA ALA A 24 2.64 20.29 2.63
C ALA A 24 2.41 21.78 2.94
N GLY A 25 1.54 22.45 2.17
CA GLY A 25 1.42 23.91 2.17
C GLY A 25 2.66 24.59 1.61
N LEU A 26 3.19 24.04 0.51
CA LEU A 26 4.36 24.54 -0.21
C LEU A 26 4.05 24.78 -1.68
N SER A 27 4.96 25.46 -2.38
CA SER A 27 4.87 25.62 -3.82
C SER A 27 5.18 24.30 -4.56
N ARG A 28 4.60 24.14 -5.76
CA ARG A 28 4.92 22.99 -6.64
C ARG A 28 6.41 22.92 -6.99
N GLN A 29 7.07 24.07 -7.13
CA GLN A 29 8.50 24.17 -7.42
C GLN A 29 9.35 23.63 -6.25
N ALA A 30 8.98 23.94 -5.00
CA ALA A 30 9.67 23.41 -3.82
C ALA A 30 9.61 21.87 -3.78
N VAL A 31 8.44 21.28 -4.01
CA VAL A 31 8.29 19.82 -4.07
C VAL A 31 8.98 19.21 -5.29
N SER A 32 8.97 19.88 -6.44
CA SER A 32 9.71 19.43 -7.63
C SER A 32 11.22 19.39 -7.36
N LYS A 33 11.76 20.42 -6.66
CA LYS A 33 13.15 20.45 -6.21
C LYS A 33 13.48 19.26 -5.32
N TRP A 34 12.59 18.91 -4.38
CA TRP A 34 12.76 17.70 -3.56
C TRP A 34 12.77 16.43 -4.41
N TRP A 35 11.88 16.32 -5.40
CA TRP A 35 11.77 15.11 -6.22
C TRP A 35 13.02 14.81 -7.06
N ASN A 36 13.69 15.87 -7.49
CA ASN A 36 14.82 15.83 -8.43
C ASN A 36 16.19 15.88 -7.74
N GLN A 37 16.26 16.07 -6.43
CA GLN A 37 17.54 16.07 -5.72
C GLN A 37 18.14 14.65 -5.68
N LYS A 38 19.48 14.57 -5.62
CA LYS A 38 20.20 13.29 -5.51
C LYS A 38 20.11 12.66 -4.12
N SER A 39 19.86 13.45 -3.08
CA SER A 39 19.76 12.97 -1.70
C SER A 39 18.47 12.19 -1.44
N HIS A 40 18.60 11.09 -0.69
CA HIS A 40 17.46 10.29 -0.21
C HIS A 40 16.64 11.01 0.86
N CYS A 41 17.23 12.00 1.55
CA CYS A 41 16.59 12.76 2.60
C CYS A 41 16.44 14.23 2.20
N VAL A 42 15.27 14.80 2.50
CA VAL A 42 15.00 16.22 2.38
C VAL A 42 14.93 16.82 3.78
N ASP A 43 15.67 17.90 3.98
CA ASP A 43 15.53 18.74 5.16
C ASP A 43 14.30 19.63 5.00
N VAL A 44 13.36 19.47 5.93
CA VAL A 44 12.09 20.19 5.93
C VAL A 44 11.82 20.71 7.33
N LEU A 45 11.12 21.83 7.42
CA LEU A 45 10.65 22.35 8.70
C LEU A 45 9.75 21.31 9.38
N ALA A 46 9.86 21.19 10.71
CA ALA A 46 9.08 20.23 11.51
C ALA A 46 7.56 20.35 11.25
N LYS A 47 7.05 21.58 11.15
CA LYS A 47 5.64 21.87 10.83
C LYS A 47 5.20 21.30 9.47
N THR A 48 6.05 21.38 8.45
CA THR A 48 5.78 20.82 7.12
C THR A 48 5.75 19.31 7.18
N HIS A 49 6.67 18.72 7.93
CA HIS A 49 6.79 17.28 8.11
C HIS A 49 5.57 16.71 8.83
N GLU A 50 5.18 17.31 9.96
CA GLU A 50 3.99 16.95 10.72
C GLU A 50 2.72 17.05 9.85
N ARG A 51 2.56 18.16 9.13
CA ARG A 51 1.41 18.37 8.25
C ARG A 51 1.33 17.29 7.16
N LEU A 52 2.45 16.95 6.52
CA LEU A 52 2.50 15.89 5.53
C LEU A 52 2.14 14.54 6.14
N ALA A 53 2.76 14.17 7.26
CA ALA A 53 2.51 12.91 7.95
C ALA A 53 1.02 12.76 8.30
N LYS A 54 0.42 13.79 8.92
CA LYS A 54 -1.01 13.84 9.23
C LYS A 54 -1.88 13.71 7.97
N SER A 55 -1.57 14.45 6.91
CA SER A 55 -2.33 14.39 5.65
C SER A 55 -2.26 13.01 4.97
N LEU A 56 -1.15 12.29 5.16
CA LEU A 56 -0.93 10.96 4.62
C LEU A 56 -1.45 9.87 5.58
N GLY A 57 -1.89 10.22 6.79
CA GLY A 57 -2.35 9.26 7.79
C GLY A 57 -1.25 8.32 8.25
N VAL A 58 -0.01 8.82 8.38
CA VAL A 58 1.15 8.08 8.89
C VAL A 58 1.84 8.91 9.97
N SER A 59 2.68 8.28 10.80
CA SER A 59 3.48 9.02 11.77
C SER A 59 4.64 9.76 11.08
N MET A 60 5.19 10.78 11.74
CA MET A 60 6.40 11.46 11.26
C MET A 60 7.60 10.49 11.22
N GLU A 61 7.65 9.53 12.13
CA GLU A 61 8.66 8.48 12.14
C GLU A 61 8.59 7.62 10.87
N THR A 62 7.39 7.18 10.47
CA THR A 62 7.20 6.44 9.21
C THR A 62 7.70 7.25 8.01
N LEU A 63 7.48 8.57 7.99
CA LEU A 63 7.93 9.42 6.88
C LEU A 63 9.45 9.74 6.94
N SER A 64 10.07 9.56 8.10
CA SER A 64 11.50 9.75 8.32
C SER A 64 12.33 8.55 7.92
N ASN A 65 11.77 7.36 8.09
CA ASN A 65 12.46 6.10 7.88
C ASN A 65 12.14 5.51 6.50
N PRO A 66 13.08 4.79 5.88
CA PRO A 66 12.78 4.06 4.66
C PRO A 66 11.76 2.94 4.97
N LEU A 67 10.74 2.81 4.12
CA LEU A 67 9.86 1.64 4.21
C LEU A 67 10.68 0.37 3.90
N PRO A 68 10.42 -0.78 4.56
CA PRO A 68 11.19 -2.00 4.32
C PRO A 68 11.25 -2.41 2.84
N VAL A 69 10.14 -2.26 2.11
CA VAL A 69 10.07 -2.57 0.67
C VAL A 69 10.82 -1.59 -0.23
N VAL A 70 11.20 -0.43 0.29
CA VAL A 70 11.99 0.59 -0.42
C VAL A 70 13.49 0.36 -0.21
N ASP A 71 13.89 -0.09 0.97
CA ASP A 71 15.30 -0.29 1.34
C ASP A 71 15.79 -1.72 1.02
N GLU A 72 14.98 -2.72 1.35
CA GLU A 72 15.38 -4.12 1.26
C GLU A 72 15.05 -4.73 -0.10
N LYS A 73 15.99 -4.62 -1.04
CA LYS A 73 15.85 -5.19 -2.40
C LYS A 73 15.46 -6.67 -2.41
N LYS A 74 15.98 -7.47 -1.46
CA LYS A 74 15.66 -8.90 -1.34
C LYS A 74 14.19 -9.11 -0.94
N LEU A 75 13.72 -8.35 0.05
CA LEU A 75 12.33 -8.40 0.50
C LEU A 75 11.38 -7.94 -0.61
N LYS A 76 11.70 -6.81 -1.27
CA LYS A 76 10.94 -6.31 -2.42
C LYS A 76 10.80 -7.38 -3.50
N LYS A 77 11.91 -7.97 -3.94
CA LYS A 77 11.89 -9.02 -4.97
C LYS A 77 11.08 -10.25 -4.56
N LYS A 78 11.18 -10.67 -3.29
CA LYS A 78 10.36 -11.76 -2.75
C LYS A 78 8.87 -11.43 -2.83
N MET A 79 8.48 -10.22 -2.43
CA MET A 79 7.09 -9.78 -2.52
C MET A 79 6.61 -9.68 -3.97
N GLU A 80 7.44 -9.19 -4.89
CA GLU A 80 7.09 -9.09 -6.31
C GLU A 80 6.82 -10.48 -6.89
N VAL A 81 7.66 -11.46 -6.59
CA VAL A 81 7.45 -12.86 -7.03
C VAL A 81 6.14 -13.42 -6.45
N GLN A 82 5.86 -13.17 -5.17
CA GLN A 82 4.67 -13.72 -4.52
C GLN A 82 3.36 -13.06 -4.97
N LEU A 83 3.37 -11.73 -5.18
CA LEU A 83 2.15 -10.94 -5.36
C LEU A 83 1.92 -10.54 -6.82
N LEU A 84 2.96 -10.45 -7.64
CA LEU A 84 2.90 -9.88 -9.00
C LEU A 84 3.19 -10.90 -10.10
N TRP A 85 3.11 -12.20 -9.82
CA TRP A 85 3.44 -13.28 -10.77
C TRP A 85 2.60 -13.27 -12.06
N ASP A 86 1.38 -12.71 -12.03
CA ASP A 86 0.47 -12.57 -13.17
C ASP A 86 0.62 -11.23 -13.91
N LYS A 87 1.52 -10.35 -13.45
CA LYS A 87 1.75 -9.00 -13.99
C LYS A 87 0.51 -8.11 -14.03
N LEU A 88 -0.52 -8.39 -13.23
CA LEU A 88 -1.72 -7.56 -13.16
C LEU A 88 -1.43 -6.16 -12.61
N TYR A 89 -0.41 -6.05 -11.76
CA TYR A 89 0.12 -4.79 -11.27
C TYR A 89 1.60 -4.66 -11.67
N PRO A 90 2.05 -3.45 -12.03
CA PRO A 90 3.42 -3.24 -12.50
C PRO A 90 4.47 -3.37 -11.40
N ASP A 91 4.09 -3.09 -10.15
CA ASP A 91 4.97 -3.10 -8.97
C ASP A 91 4.16 -3.16 -7.67
N ILE A 92 4.87 -3.27 -6.53
CA ILE A 92 4.28 -3.41 -5.19
C ILE A 92 3.46 -2.19 -4.82
N GLU A 93 3.87 -0.98 -5.20
CA GLU A 93 3.12 0.25 -4.91
C GLU A 93 1.81 0.28 -5.71
N GLY A 94 1.83 -0.18 -6.97
CA GLY A 94 0.63 -0.34 -7.80
C GLY A 94 -0.35 -1.36 -7.22
N PHE A 95 0.15 -2.51 -6.76
CA PHE A 95 -0.65 -3.50 -6.05
C PHE A 95 -1.26 -2.94 -4.75
N SER A 96 -0.44 -2.27 -3.94
CA SER A 96 -0.87 -1.65 -2.69
C SER A 96 -1.93 -0.57 -2.92
N ARG A 97 -1.82 0.20 -4.01
CA ARG A 97 -2.89 1.13 -4.43
C ARG A 97 -4.18 0.38 -4.77
N GLY A 98 -4.08 -0.76 -5.45
CA GLY A 98 -5.23 -1.62 -5.74
C GLY A 98 -5.96 -2.04 -4.46
N LEU A 99 -5.21 -2.39 -3.41
CA LEU A 99 -5.77 -2.71 -2.09
C LEU A 99 -6.47 -1.51 -1.45
N VAL A 100 -5.83 -0.33 -1.45
CA VAL A 100 -6.41 0.90 -0.87
C VAL A 100 -7.72 1.29 -1.56
N VAL A 101 -7.80 1.14 -2.89
CA VAL A 101 -9.00 1.44 -3.68
C VAL A 101 -10.07 0.34 -3.57
N GLY A 102 -9.73 -0.82 -2.99
CA GLY A 102 -10.65 -1.95 -2.85
C GLY A 102 -10.90 -2.71 -4.15
N ARG A 103 -9.88 -2.83 -5.02
CA ARG A 103 -10.00 -3.59 -6.26
C ARG A 103 -10.17 -5.08 -5.96
N PRO A 104 -11.22 -5.75 -6.50
CA PRO A 104 -11.47 -7.18 -6.28
C PRO A 104 -10.25 -8.06 -6.57
N GLU A 105 -9.49 -7.75 -7.62
CA GLU A 105 -8.33 -8.52 -8.01
C GLU A 105 -7.18 -8.38 -7.02
N ALA A 106 -7.00 -7.20 -6.42
CA ALA A 106 -5.98 -7.00 -5.38
C ALA A 106 -6.33 -7.79 -4.12
N PHE A 107 -7.60 -7.76 -3.70
CA PHE A 107 -8.09 -8.55 -2.57
C PHE A 107 -7.97 -10.05 -2.82
N ALA A 108 -8.39 -10.52 -4.00
CA ALA A 108 -8.25 -11.92 -4.38
C ALA A 108 -6.78 -12.37 -4.34
N ARG A 109 -5.85 -11.55 -4.85
CA ARG A 109 -4.41 -11.84 -4.83
C ARG A 109 -3.86 -11.90 -3.40
N LEU A 110 -4.17 -10.91 -2.56
CA LEU A 110 -3.71 -10.87 -1.18
C LEU A 110 -4.19 -12.11 -0.40
N VAL A 111 -5.47 -12.44 -0.52
CA VAL A 111 -6.09 -13.59 0.15
C VAL A 111 -5.57 -14.92 -0.40
N GLN A 112 -5.31 -15.00 -1.71
CA GLN A 112 -4.75 -16.22 -2.29
C GLN A 112 -3.38 -16.53 -1.70
N VAL A 113 -2.54 -15.51 -1.51
CA VAL A 113 -1.16 -15.66 -1.00
C VAL A 113 -1.15 -15.84 0.52
N PHE A 114 -1.86 -15.00 1.28
CA PHE A 114 -1.74 -14.96 2.73
C PHE A 114 -2.93 -15.57 3.50
N GLY A 115 -4.04 -15.85 2.83
CA GLY A 115 -5.29 -16.29 3.47
C GLY A 115 -6.12 -15.13 4.03
N LEU A 116 -7.34 -15.42 4.50
CA LEU A 116 -8.30 -14.39 4.94
C LEU A 116 -7.83 -13.62 6.18
N PHE A 117 -7.43 -14.32 7.25
CA PHE A 117 -7.04 -13.68 8.52
C PHE A 117 -5.83 -12.75 8.39
N ALA A 118 -4.76 -13.21 7.74
CA ALA A 118 -3.57 -12.39 7.54
C ALA A 118 -3.91 -11.18 6.66
N SER A 119 -4.74 -11.36 5.63
CA SER A 119 -5.17 -10.27 4.76
C SER A 119 -6.05 -9.25 5.50
N GLU A 120 -6.92 -9.70 6.41
CA GLU A 120 -7.73 -8.81 7.26
C GLU A 120 -6.85 -7.92 8.14
N LYS A 121 -5.79 -8.47 8.74
CA LYS A 121 -4.84 -7.68 9.53
C LYS A 121 -4.12 -6.61 8.70
N ILE A 122 -3.99 -6.81 7.38
CA ILE A 122 -3.28 -5.89 6.48
C ILE A 122 -4.21 -4.78 5.97
N VAL A 123 -5.41 -5.11 5.49
CA VAL A 123 -6.31 -4.14 4.83
C VAL A 123 -7.62 -3.88 5.58
N GLY A 124 -7.82 -4.55 6.71
CA GLY A 124 -9.01 -4.45 7.54
C GLY A 124 -10.15 -5.38 7.14
N LYS A 125 -11.24 -5.31 7.93
CA LYS A 125 -12.44 -6.15 7.82
C LYS A 125 -13.12 -6.11 6.45
N GLN A 126 -12.87 -5.09 5.63
CA GLN A 126 -13.43 -4.99 4.28
C GLN A 126 -13.11 -6.22 3.42
N ILE A 127 -11.99 -6.88 3.65
CA ILE A 127 -11.63 -8.09 2.89
C ILE A 127 -12.61 -9.22 3.18
N ILE A 128 -12.98 -9.43 4.44
CA ILE A 128 -13.95 -10.46 4.84
C ILE A 128 -15.34 -10.14 4.27
N HIS A 129 -15.81 -8.90 4.43
CA HIS A 129 -17.13 -8.49 3.95
C HIS A 129 -17.26 -8.57 2.43
N GLN A 130 -16.18 -8.30 1.69
CA GLN A 130 -16.20 -8.32 0.23
C GLN A 130 -15.83 -9.69 -0.36
N PHE A 131 -15.54 -10.71 0.46
CA PHE A 131 -15.15 -12.03 -0.02
C PHE A 131 -16.09 -12.63 -1.08
N PRO A 132 -17.43 -12.56 -0.95
CA PRO A 132 -18.34 -13.03 -2.00
C PRO A 132 -18.12 -12.38 -3.37
N LYS A 133 -17.67 -11.12 -3.41
CA LYS A 133 -17.45 -10.34 -4.63
C LYS A 133 -16.19 -10.78 -5.39
N TYR A 134 -15.11 -11.07 -4.67
CA TYR A 134 -13.82 -11.38 -5.31
C TYR A 134 -13.42 -12.85 -5.28
N LYS A 135 -14.11 -13.72 -4.51
CA LYS A 135 -13.75 -15.15 -4.40
C LYS A 135 -13.69 -15.86 -5.75
N LYS A 136 -14.50 -15.42 -6.73
CA LYS A 136 -14.51 -15.96 -8.10
C LYS A 136 -13.21 -15.74 -8.89
N ILE A 137 -12.34 -14.84 -8.45
CA ILE A 137 -11.04 -14.56 -9.06
C ILE A 137 -9.95 -15.50 -8.50
N ILE A 138 -10.14 -16.00 -7.27
CA ILE A 138 -9.19 -16.88 -6.59
C ILE A 138 -9.16 -18.26 -7.26
N HIS A 139 -7.97 -18.85 -7.37
CA HIS A 139 -7.82 -20.20 -7.92
C HIS A 139 -8.77 -21.22 -7.25
N PRO A 140 -9.50 -22.07 -8.00
CA PRO A 140 -10.56 -22.92 -7.46
C PRO A 140 -10.14 -23.79 -6.26
N ALA A 141 -8.95 -24.39 -6.31
CA ALA A 141 -8.45 -25.22 -5.21
C ALA A 141 -8.30 -24.41 -3.90
N ARG A 142 -7.79 -23.18 -3.99
CA ARG A 142 -7.60 -22.31 -2.83
C ARG A 142 -8.93 -21.71 -2.35
N ARG A 143 -9.83 -21.41 -3.29
CA ARG A 143 -11.16 -20.86 -3.00
C ARG A 143 -11.98 -21.76 -2.08
N ARG A 144 -12.03 -23.07 -2.34
CA ARG A 144 -12.80 -24.03 -1.52
C ARG A 144 -12.41 -23.95 -0.05
N THR A 145 -11.11 -23.97 0.24
CA THR A 145 -10.61 -23.84 1.62
C THR A 145 -10.98 -22.50 2.24
N LEU A 146 -10.90 -21.41 1.48
CA LEU A 146 -11.23 -20.08 1.99
C LEU A 146 -12.73 -19.88 2.20
N GLU A 147 -13.59 -20.55 1.42
CA GLU A 147 -15.04 -20.53 1.63
C GLU A 147 -15.43 -21.19 2.96
N ILE A 148 -14.77 -22.28 3.34
CA ILE A 148 -14.96 -22.91 4.66
C ILE A 148 -14.61 -21.91 5.77
N VAL A 149 -13.40 -21.34 5.70
CA VAL A 149 -12.93 -20.35 6.69
C VAL A 149 -13.86 -19.13 6.75
N TRP A 150 -14.32 -18.64 5.60
CA TRP A 150 -15.23 -17.49 5.56
C TRP A 150 -16.58 -17.81 6.22
N ASN A 151 -17.15 -18.98 5.96
CA ASN A 151 -18.40 -19.42 6.59
C ASN A 151 -18.24 -19.53 8.12
N GLU A 152 -17.13 -20.07 8.61
CA GLU A 152 -16.84 -20.14 10.04
C GLU A 152 -16.78 -18.74 10.69
N ILE A 153 -16.12 -17.79 10.02
CA ILE A 153 -16.07 -16.39 10.49
C ILE A 153 -17.48 -15.78 10.56
N GLN A 154 -18.35 -16.05 9.56
CA GLN A 154 -19.72 -15.54 9.59
C GLN A 154 -20.57 -16.14 10.71
N ASN A 155 -20.33 -17.41 11.07
CA ASN A 155 -21.08 -18.08 12.13
C ASN A 155 -20.66 -17.63 13.55
N GLN A 156 -19.51 -16.98 13.69
CA GLN A 156 -18.99 -16.46 14.97
C GLN A 156 -19.27 -14.97 15.18
N ALA A 157 -19.82 -14.27 14.18
CA ALA A 157 -20.07 -12.83 14.17
C ALA A 157 -21.55 -12.52 14.44
#